data_AF-A0A3R7E6P7-F1
#
_entry.id   AF-A0A3R7E6P7-F1
#
_cell.length_a   1.000
_cell.length_b   1.000
_cell.length_c   1.000
_cell.angle_alpha   90.00
_cell.angle_beta   90.00
_cell.angle_gamma   90.00
#
_symmetry.space_group_name_H-M   'P 1'
#
loop_
_entity.id
_entity.type
_entity.pdbx_description
1 polymer ?
#
loop_
_entity_poly.entity_id
_entity_poly.type
_entity_poly.pdbx_seq_one_letter_code
_entity_poly.pdbx_strand_id
1 'polypeptide(L)'
;MERTTNSSASFGLCKATSPLTLWLRFAASTTSLAPFQLNMLQSICNQPNIECARSDALLYRQVITDETGSVLGTLEIFDSQEPVDAIFAFLQPMLATSTSVEHMLRQLLEVVCQPTVATCSRTIPLLFRHPIVGPDGTDYGTLEIYYGQEPADAIFSFAYKYDQGIHGAAAASTSPSSMAMDATMQRYYLPVDYRAIVFSSPIQLETGQADDEHPILTLYAGDEVADALFHFGRQHNLTFPMRSQLFGMLCNRPPITCTRGHAVVYARTFAIETRAEPLGPLELHEGDEAADRVFEFADRFNLSSAVRDQILNTVCVDIKAAINVTCSRFAPVVFQVPITKNASEPPVGMLQILQGAPLLNCSRAEARLFYLPVMETADKEIGTLEVLEGQEPIDQVYAFLEKHDLFQTAPVNESLANITCRHVPCSRLRPRRILFSMQATYMGLKHTIQLVQPEEDWVCMESYGSKQCQHYVQVRSIEYCAKHMRGWTECGDLDVMGNALRQSLTYYEEELWKKSNGKDLYAKLGLVKGATSDEIEAAYHTLVLRFNNETEPQKYEKLRAAYDTLHDPEKKYYYDLPCMKFFGLCGKRQPDGGMTISTDN
;
A
#
# COMPACT_ATOMS: atom_id res chain seq x y z
N MET A 1 -83.98 -31.27 -14.87
CA MET A 1 -83.22 -32.26 -15.67
C MET A 1 -82.70 -33.30 -14.69
N GLU A 2 -83.55 -34.20 -14.20
CA GLU A 2 -83.97 -35.43 -14.91
C GLU A 2 -82.78 -36.17 -15.53
N ARG A 3 -82.33 -37.27 -14.91
CA ARG A 3 -82.84 -38.60 -15.27
C ARG A 3 -82.42 -39.67 -14.26
N THR A 4 -83.46 -40.26 -13.70
CA THR A 4 -83.58 -41.57 -13.10
C THR A 4 -83.38 -42.69 -14.13
N THR A 5 -83.04 -43.90 -13.66
CA THR A 5 -83.53 -45.26 -14.04
C THR A 5 -82.52 -46.27 -13.47
N ASN A 6 -82.75 -47.13 -12.47
CA ASN A 6 -83.88 -47.90 -11.95
C ASN A 6 -84.04 -49.30 -12.58
N SER A 7 -84.34 -50.27 -11.71
CA SER A 7 -84.73 -51.69 -11.95
C SER A 7 -83.58 -52.64 -12.30
N SER A 8 -83.53 -53.93 -11.92
CA SER A 8 -84.40 -54.91 -11.25
C SER A 8 -83.64 -56.27 -11.35
N ALA A 9 -83.92 -57.41 -10.74
CA ALA A 9 -84.60 -57.85 -9.53
C ALA A 9 -84.29 -59.37 -9.39
N SER A 10 -84.51 -59.91 -8.19
CA SER A 10 -85.10 -61.24 -7.94
C SER A 10 -84.24 -62.51 -7.79
N PHE A 11 -84.26 -62.97 -6.53
CA PHE A 11 -84.68 -64.29 -6.01
C PHE A 11 -83.85 -65.58 -6.22
N GLY A 12 -83.46 -66.16 -5.09
CA GLY A 12 -83.08 -67.57 -4.93
C GLY A 12 -82.79 -67.92 -3.46
N LEU A 13 -83.83 -68.16 -2.67
CA LEU A 13 -83.75 -68.63 -1.28
C LEU A 13 -83.22 -70.07 -1.19
N CYS A 14 -82.34 -70.32 -0.21
CA CYS A 14 -82.44 -71.49 0.68
C CYS A 14 -81.95 -71.10 2.09
N LYS A 15 -82.84 -71.28 3.07
CA LYS A 15 -82.62 -71.07 4.51
C LYS A 15 -81.96 -72.30 5.14
N ALA A 16 -80.99 -72.08 6.04
CA ALA A 16 -80.88 -72.82 7.30
C ALA A 16 -79.96 -72.07 8.32
N THR A 17 -80.62 -71.48 9.32
CA THR A 17 -80.25 -71.40 10.77
C THR A 17 -78.92 -70.81 11.29
N SER A 18 -79.08 -69.63 11.92
CA SER A 18 -78.53 -69.12 13.21
C SER A 18 -77.21 -68.30 13.29
N PRO A 19 -77.12 -67.30 14.21
CA PRO A 19 -76.26 -66.11 14.12
C PRO A 19 -75.03 -66.18 15.06
N LEU A 20 -73.97 -65.36 15.03
CA LEU A 20 -73.63 -64.09 14.38
C LEU A 20 -72.08 -64.04 14.37
N THR A 21 -71.45 -64.07 13.20
CA THR A 21 -70.01 -63.80 13.04
C THR A 21 -69.90 -62.42 12.41
N LEU A 22 -69.48 -61.41 13.17
CA LEU A 22 -69.23 -60.07 12.61
C LEU A 22 -67.78 -60.01 12.14
N TRP A 23 -67.57 -60.28 10.85
CA TRP A 23 -66.34 -59.89 10.15
C TRP A 23 -66.38 -58.38 9.90
N LEU A 24 -65.64 -57.62 10.69
CA LEU A 24 -65.26 -56.25 10.34
C LEU A 24 -63.90 -56.31 9.64
N ARG A 25 -63.91 -56.18 8.31
CA ARG A 25 -62.76 -55.66 7.57
C ARG A 25 -62.66 -54.18 7.93
N PHE A 26 -61.66 -53.80 8.72
CA PHE A 26 -61.19 -52.42 8.77
C PHE A 26 -59.85 -52.31 8.04
N ALA A 27 -59.80 -51.31 7.18
CA ALA A 27 -58.66 -50.91 6.39
C ALA A 27 -57.46 -50.55 7.27
N ALA A 28 -56.26 -50.83 6.76
CA ALA A 28 -55.01 -50.36 7.31
C ALA A 28 -55.04 -48.82 7.47
N SER A 29 -55.00 -48.37 8.71
CA SER A 29 -54.64 -47.01 9.10
C SER A 29 -53.58 -47.14 10.17
N THR A 30 -52.36 -46.73 9.84
CA THR A 30 -51.22 -46.61 10.72
C THR A 30 -51.51 -45.58 11.81
N THR A 31 -52.11 -46.04 12.91
CA THR A 31 -52.25 -45.30 14.16
C THR A 31 -51.64 -46.15 15.27
N SER A 32 -50.68 -45.56 16.00
CA SER A 32 -49.71 -46.18 16.91
C SER A 32 -50.24 -47.37 17.73
N LEU A 33 -49.56 -48.52 17.62
CA LEU A 33 -49.82 -49.75 18.38
C LEU A 33 -49.60 -49.56 19.91
N ALA A 34 -48.70 -48.65 20.29
CA ALA A 34 -48.19 -48.52 21.67
C ALA A 34 -49.22 -48.04 22.73
N PRO A 35 -50.05 -46.99 22.51
CA PRO A 35 -51.03 -46.56 23.51
C PRO A 35 -52.15 -47.59 23.72
N PHE A 36 -52.52 -48.32 22.67
CA PHE A 36 -53.52 -49.39 22.76
C PHE A 36 -52.96 -50.58 23.54
N GLN A 37 -51.73 -51.00 23.25
CA GLN A 37 -51.01 -52.05 23.98
C GLN A 37 -50.86 -51.71 25.47
N LEU A 38 -50.43 -50.48 25.79
CA LEU A 38 -50.25 -50.02 27.18
C LEU A 38 -51.57 -50.02 27.97
N ASN A 39 -52.65 -49.53 27.37
CA ASN A 39 -53.98 -49.56 27.99
C ASN A 39 -54.50 -50.99 28.21
N MET A 40 -54.22 -51.90 27.26
CA MET A 40 -54.59 -53.32 27.39
C MET A 40 -53.79 -54.02 28.50
N LEU A 41 -52.48 -53.77 28.56
CA LEU A 41 -51.60 -54.26 29.63
C LEU A 41 -52.05 -53.73 31.00
N GLN A 42 -52.30 -52.44 31.14
CA GLN A 42 -52.81 -51.85 32.39
C GLN A 42 -54.15 -52.47 32.82
N SER A 43 -55.06 -52.73 31.89
CA SER A 43 -56.37 -53.33 32.20
C SER A 43 -56.27 -54.79 32.68
N ILE A 44 -55.29 -55.53 32.17
CA ILE A 44 -55.05 -56.95 32.52
C ILE A 44 -54.22 -57.05 33.81
N CYS A 45 -53.16 -56.24 33.94
CA CYS A 45 -52.25 -56.25 35.08
C CYS A 45 -52.85 -55.67 36.36
N ASN A 46 -53.97 -54.94 36.26
CA ASN A 46 -54.74 -54.46 37.42
C ASN A 46 -55.74 -55.51 37.95
N GLN A 47 -55.79 -56.73 37.39
CA GLN A 47 -56.64 -57.80 37.91
C GLN A 47 -56.02 -58.46 39.15
N PRO A 48 -56.80 -58.78 40.19
CA PRO A 48 -56.26 -59.23 41.49
C PRO A 48 -55.53 -60.58 41.47
N ASN A 49 -55.64 -61.35 40.38
CA ASN A 49 -55.04 -62.67 40.22
C ASN A 49 -53.96 -62.71 39.11
N ILE A 50 -53.53 -61.56 38.60
CA ILE A 50 -52.51 -61.46 37.54
C ILE A 50 -51.38 -60.57 38.06
N GLU A 51 -50.19 -61.16 38.24
CA GLU A 51 -48.97 -60.41 38.58
C GLU A 51 -48.17 -60.13 37.31
N CYS A 52 -48.13 -58.85 36.90
CA CYS A 52 -47.26 -58.41 35.82
C CYS A 52 -45.94 -57.91 36.38
N ALA A 53 -44.83 -58.52 35.94
CA ALA A 53 -43.48 -58.13 36.37
C ALA A 53 -42.90 -56.93 35.60
N ARG A 54 -43.47 -56.57 34.43
CA ARG A 54 -42.97 -55.50 33.55
C ARG A 54 -44.03 -54.99 32.59
N SER A 55 -43.87 -53.75 32.12
CA SER A 55 -44.70 -53.11 31.09
C SER A 55 -44.16 -53.31 29.66
N ASP A 56 -42.86 -53.55 29.54
CA ASP A 56 -42.14 -53.48 28.27
C ASP A 56 -41.90 -54.89 27.70
N ALA A 57 -42.09 -55.05 26.38
CA ALA A 57 -41.87 -56.31 25.70
C ALA A 57 -40.37 -56.57 25.52
N LEU A 58 -39.93 -57.83 25.70
CA LEU A 58 -38.53 -58.22 25.44
C LEU A 58 -38.42 -58.51 23.94
N LEU A 59 -37.67 -57.67 23.22
CA LEU A 59 -37.42 -57.85 21.80
C LEU A 59 -36.29 -58.85 21.55
N TYR A 60 -35.24 -58.78 22.37
CA TYR A 60 -34.05 -59.59 22.20
C TYR A 60 -33.48 -60.03 23.53
N ARG A 61 -33.05 -61.29 23.61
CA ARG A 61 -32.33 -61.83 24.77
C ARG A 61 -31.34 -62.90 24.33
N GLN A 62 -30.07 -62.65 24.56
CA GLN A 62 -29.01 -63.62 24.26
C GLN A 62 -27.90 -63.58 25.30
N VAL A 63 -27.40 -64.75 25.68
CA VAL A 63 -26.18 -64.88 26.48
C VAL A 63 -24.99 -64.65 25.55
N ILE A 64 -24.17 -63.64 25.86
CA ILE A 64 -22.98 -63.29 25.10
C ILE A 64 -21.76 -63.93 25.76
N THR A 65 -20.94 -64.60 24.97
CA THR A 65 -19.70 -65.25 25.39
C THR A 65 -18.51 -64.64 24.66
N ASP A 66 -17.34 -64.66 25.28
CA ASP A 66 -16.08 -64.27 24.63
C ASP A 66 -15.52 -65.39 23.73
N GLU A 67 -14.37 -65.13 23.10
CA GLU A 67 -13.66 -66.08 22.23
C GLU A 67 -13.19 -67.35 22.97
N THR A 68 -13.11 -67.30 24.31
CA THR A 68 -12.73 -68.44 25.16
C THR A 68 -13.94 -69.27 25.61
N GLY A 69 -15.15 -68.83 25.28
CA GLY A 69 -16.42 -69.44 25.72
C GLY A 69 -16.86 -68.99 27.12
N SER A 70 -16.18 -68.01 27.72
CA SER A 70 -16.55 -67.44 29.02
C SER A 70 -17.74 -66.51 28.86
N VAL A 71 -18.73 -66.61 29.76
CA VAL A 71 -19.95 -65.80 29.70
C VAL A 71 -19.64 -64.35 30.09
N LEU A 72 -19.84 -63.42 29.15
CA LEU A 72 -19.68 -61.97 29.35
C LEU A 72 -20.93 -61.35 29.99
N GLY A 73 -22.11 -61.93 29.75
CA GLY A 73 -23.37 -61.51 30.34
C GLY A 73 -24.56 -61.87 29.46
N THR A 74 -25.76 -61.41 29.84
CA THR A 74 -26.97 -61.57 29.02
C THR A 74 -27.38 -60.21 28.49
N LEU A 75 -27.39 -60.04 27.17
CA LEU A 75 -27.89 -58.84 26.50
C LEU A 75 -29.41 -58.94 26.38
N GLU A 76 -30.13 -58.02 27.02
CA GLU A 76 -31.59 -57.90 26.99
C GLU A 76 -31.96 -56.55 26.39
N ILE A 77 -32.86 -56.54 25.41
CA ILE A 77 -33.32 -55.33 24.73
C ILE A 77 -34.83 -55.32 24.76
N PHE A 78 -35.40 -54.21 25.24
CA PHE A 78 -36.83 -54.01 25.37
C PHE A 78 -37.39 -53.14 24.23
N ASP A 79 -38.70 -53.21 24.00
CA ASP A 79 -39.39 -52.45 22.94
C ASP A 79 -39.40 -50.93 23.16
N SER A 80 -39.21 -50.50 24.41
CA SER A 80 -39.07 -49.11 24.81
C SER A 80 -37.66 -48.53 24.58
N GLN A 81 -36.68 -49.35 24.20
CA GLN A 81 -35.28 -48.97 24.08
C GLN A 81 -34.79 -48.94 22.63
N GLU A 82 -33.88 -48.02 22.34
CA GLU A 82 -33.10 -48.09 21.10
C GLU A 82 -32.07 -49.23 21.25
N PRO A 83 -32.06 -50.24 20.36
CA PRO A 83 -31.17 -51.39 20.51
C PRO A 83 -29.68 -51.00 20.54
N VAL A 84 -29.29 -49.94 19.82
CA VAL A 84 -27.92 -49.43 19.80
C VAL A 84 -27.44 -48.92 21.17
N ASP A 85 -28.32 -48.25 21.92
CA ASP A 85 -27.99 -47.79 23.27
C ASP A 85 -27.94 -48.95 24.27
N ALA A 86 -28.84 -49.92 24.13
CA ALA A 86 -28.88 -51.11 24.99
C ALA A 86 -27.61 -51.97 24.80
N ILE A 87 -27.15 -52.14 23.55
CA ILE A 87 -25.87 -52.81 23.24
C ILE A 87 -24.71 -52.02 23.84
N PHE A 88 -24.68 -50.70 23.67
CA PHE A 88 -23.59 -49.88 24.20
C PHE A 88 -23.55 -49.90 25.73
N ALA A 89 -24.71 -49.82 26.40
CA ALA A 89 -24.82 -49.92 27.85
C ALA A 89 -24.35 -51.29 28.38
N PHE A 90 -24.66 -52.38 27.66
CA PHE A 90 -24.13 -53.71 27.97
C PHE A 90 -22.60 -53.78 27.89
N LEU A 91 -22.00 -53.12 26.90
CA LEU A 91 -20.55 -53.07 26.70
C LEU A 91 -19.84 -52.07 27.61
N GLN A 92 -20.56 -51.10 28.19
CA GLN A 92 -19.97 -50.00 28.96
C GLN A 92 -19.08 -50.44 30.13
N PRO A 93 -19.43 -51.46 30.94
CA PRO A 93 -18.56 -51.98 32.00
C PRO A 93 -17.24 -52.58 31.47
N MET A 94 -17.20 -53.00 30.20
CA MET A 94 -16.05 -53.64 29.56
C MET A 94 -15.09 -52.64 28.90
N LEU A 95 -15.52 -51.39 28.67
CA LEU A 95 -14.70 -50.31 28.10
C LEU A 95 -13.42 -50.01 28.89
N ALA A 96 -13.43 -50.24 30.21
CA ALA A 96 -12.27 -49.97 31.06
C ALA A 96 -11.18 -51.07 31.01
N THR A 97 -11.48 -52.24 30.43
CA THR A 97 -10.63 -53.44 30.57
C THR A 97 -10.22 -54.09 29.26
N SER A 98 -10.79 -53.69 28.11
CA SER A 98 -10.51 -54.30 26.81
C SER A 98 -10.43 -53.28 25.67
N THR A 99 -9.45 -53.45 24.78
CA THR A 99 -9.27 -52.66 23.54
C THR A 99 -10.18 -53.13 22.40
N SER A 100 -10.93 -54.23 22.58
CA SER A 100 -11.76 -54.84 21.52
C SER A 100 -13.23 -54.42 21.53
N VAL A 101 -13.60 -53.42 22.34
CA VAL A 101 -15.01 -53.04 22.54
C VAL A 101 -15.65 -52.45 21.29
N GLU A 102 -14.90 -51.72 20.46
CA GLU A 102 -15.43 -51.20 19.19
C GLU A 102 -15.76 -52.33 18.21
N HIS A 103 -14.96 -53.39 18.18
CA HIS A 103 -15.23 -54.57 17.36
C HIS A 103 -16.45 -55.35 17.86
N MET A 104 -16.59 -55.53 19.18
CA MET A 104 -17.77 -56.16 19.77
C MET A 104 -19.05 -55.35 19.51
N LEU A 105 -18.98 -54.02 19.60
CA LEU A 105 -20.10 -53.13 19.28
C LEU A 105 -20.54 -53.32 17.82
N ARG A 106 -19.62 -53.31 16.86
CA ARG A 106 -19.93 -53.52 15.44
C ARG A 106 -20.58 -54.88 15.18
N GLN A 107 -20.06 -55.95 15.77
CA GLN A 107 -20.61 -57.30 15.62
C GLN A 107 -22.02 -57.43 16.21
N LEU A 108 -22.25 -56.90 17.41
CA LEU A 108 -23.56 -56.96 18.06
C LEU A 108 -24.59 -56.12 17.30
N LEU A 109 -24.20 -54.94 16.79
CA LEU A 109 -25.07 -54.13 15.94
C LEU A 109 -25.46 -54.88 14.65
N GLU A 110 -24.53 -55.58 14.00
CA GLU A 110 -24.81 -56.36 12.79
C GLU A 110 -25.81 -57.50 13.02
N VAL A 111 -25.76 -58.14 14.19
CA VAL A 111 -26.66 -59.25 14.55
C VAL A 111 -28.02 -58.74 15.02
N VAL A 112 -28.05 -57.70 15.86
CA VAL A 112 -29.27 -57.22 16.50
C VAL A 112 -30.06 -56.28 15.61
N CYS A 113 -29.41 -55.38 14.86
CA CYS A 113 -30.05 -54.38 14.01
C CYS A 113 -30.51 -54.94 12.66
N GLN A 114 -31.02 -56.17 12.65
CA GLN A 114 -31.63 -56.80 11.47
C GLN A 114 -33.15 -56.65 11.52
N PRO A 115 -33.84 -56.44 10.37
CA PRO A 115 -35.30 -56.23 10.34
C PRO A 115 -36.13 -57.34 11.00
N THR A 116 -35.57 -58.55 11.09
CA THR A 116 -36.20 -59.73 11.70
C THR A 116 -35.96 -59.86 13.20
N VAL A 117 -35.06 -59.07 13.78
CA VAL A 117 -34.62 -59.16 15.18
C VAL A 117 -35.03 -57.92 15.96
N ALA A 118 -34.50 -56.74 15.60
CA ALA A 118 -34.91 -55.46 16.17
C ALA A 118 -34.70 -54.35 15.13
N THR A 119 -35.62 -53.38 15.09
CA THR A 119 -35.46 -52.21 14.22
C THR A 119 -34.65 -51.14 14.94
N CYS A 120 -33.41 -50.92 14.52
CA CYS A 120 -32.59 -49.81 15.01
C CYS A 120 -32.92 -48.54 14.23
N SER A 121 -33.20 -47.45 14.95
CA SER A 121 -33.42 -46.13 14.34
C SER A 121 -32.11 -45.44 13.96
N ARG A 122 -30.97 -45.89 14.51
CA ARG A 122 -29.63 -45.34 14.26
C ARG A 122 -28.53 -46.38 14.39
N THR A 123 -27.29 -45.98 14.10
CA THR A 123 -26.10 -46.85 14.14
C THR A 123 -25.05 -46.42 15.16
N ILE A 124 -25.19 -45.22 15.74
CA ILE A 124 -24.25 -44.63 16.70
C ILE A 124 -24.99 -44.46 18.04
N PRO A 125 -24.44 -44.90 19.20
CA PRO A 125 -25.05 -44.72 20.52
C PRO A 125 -25.18 -43.25 20.96
N LEU A 126 -26.19 -42.93 21.78
CA LEU A 126 -26.43 -41.59 22.33
C LEU A 126 -25.95 -41.60 23.77
N LEU A 127 -24.96 -40.77 24.06
CA LEU A 127 -24.37 -40.71 25.40
C LEU A 127 -25.09 -39.71 26.30
N PHE A 128 -25.56 -38.62 25.71
CA PHE A 128 -26.20 -37.53 26.44
C PHE A 128 -27.42 -37.05 25.69
N ARG A 129 -28.53 -36.92 26.42
CA ARG A 129 -29.78 -36.32 25.93
C ARG A 129 -30.37 -35.48 27.04
N HIS A 130 -30.47 -34.18 26.83
CA HIS A 130 -31.07 -33.29 27.83
C HIS A 130 -31.86 -32.16 27.17
N PRO A 131 -33.13 -31.95 27.55
CA PRO A 131 -33.87 -30.76 27.13
C PRO A 131 -33.22 -29.53 27.77
N ILE A 132 -32.86 -28.55 26.95
CA ILE A 132 -32.28 -27.30 27.41
C ILE A 132 -33.42 -26.29 27.57
N VAL A 133 -33.75 -25.97 28.82
CA VAL A 133 -34.79 -25.00 29.15
C VAL A 133 -34.15 -23.81 29.84
N GLY A 134 -34.44 -22.61 29.37
CA GLY A 134 -33.91 -21.37 29.96
C GLY A 134 -34.53 -21.05 31.30
N PRO A 135 -33.93 -20.09 32.04
CA PRO A 135 -34.43 -19.65 33.34
C PRO A 135 -35.83 -19.00 33.27
N ASP A 136 -36.28 -18.60 32.08
CA ASP A 136 -37.59 -18.06 31.74
C ASP A 136 -38.61 -19.14 31.33
N GLY A 137 -38.22 -20.42 31.31
CA GLY A 137 -39.06 -21.53 30.86
C GLY A 137 -39.08 -21.72 29.34
N THR A 138 -38.27 -20.96 28.59
CA THR A 138 -38.13 -21.10 27.14
C THR A 138 -37.45 -22.43 26.80
N ASP A 139 -38.07 -23.23 25.93
CA ASP A 139 -37.50 -24.50 25.43
C ASP A 139 -36.54 -24.23 24.26
N TYR A 140 -35.24 -24.45 24.49
CA TYR A 140 -34.18 -24.29 23.49
C TYR A 140 -33.96 -25.56 22.66
N GLY A 141 -34.77 -26.60 22.89
CA GLY A 141 -34.64 -27.91 22.26
C GLY A 141 -33.80 -28.89 23.07
N THR A 142 -33.57 -30.08 22.53
CA THR A 142 -32.84 -31.16 23.21
C THR A 142 -31.39 -31.22 22.71
N LEU A 143 -30.42 -31.09 23.62
CA LEU A 143 -29.00 -31.33 23.32
C LEU A 143 -28.74 -32.84 23.31
N GLU A 144 -28.22 -33.33 22.19
CA GLU A 144 -27.86 -34.72 21.96
C GLU A 144 -26.36 -34.84 21.66
N ILE A 145 -25.65 -35.70 22.38
CA ILE A 145 -24.22 -35.98 22.16
C ILE A 145 -24.05 -37.48 21.90
N TYR A 146 -23.54 -37.81 20.73
CA TYR A 146 -23.36 -39.20 20.27
C TYR A 146 -21.96 -39.73 20.62
N TYR A 147 -21.82 -41.06 20.68
CA TYR A 147 -20.53 -41.71 20.93
C TYR A 147 -19.50 -41.36 19.84
N GLY A 148 -18.32 -40.90 20.25
CA GLY A 148 -17.25 -40.45 19.36
C GLY A 148 -17.31 -38.96 18.95
N GLN A 149 -18.32 -38.21 19.40
CA GLN A 149 -18.43 -36.78 19.16
C GLN A 149 -17.76 -35.97 20.27
N GLU A 150 -17.01 -34.92 19.92
CA GLU A 150 -16.46 -33.96 20.90
C GLU A 150 -17.60 -33.12 21.51
N PRO A 151 -17.76 -33.06 22.84
CA PRO A 151 -18.83 -32.30 23.48
C PRO A 151 -18.84 -30.81 23.11
N ALA A 152 -17.67 -30.18 22.95
CA ALA A 152 -17.56 -28.78 22.57
C ALA A 152 -18.20 -28.51 21.19
N ASP A 153 -17.95 -29.38 20.22
CA ASP A 153 -18.49 -29.26 18.86
C ASP A 153 -20.00 -29.49 18.82
N ALA A 154 -20.49 -30.44 19.62
CA ALA A 154 -21.92 -30.72 19.78
C ALA A 154 -22.67 -29.51 20.35
N ILE A 155 -22.11 -28.89 21.40
CA ILE A 155 -22.68 -27.71 22.06
C ILE A 155 -22.65 -26.50 21.12
N PHE A 156 -21.55 -26.26 20.42
CA PHE A 156 -21.45 -25.17 19.44
C PHE A 156 -22.49 -25.33 18.31
N SER A 157 -22.60 -26.54 17.76
CA SER A 157 -23.57 -26.85 16.71
C SER A 157 -25.03 -26.67 17.17
N PHE A 158 -25.33 -27.04 18.42
CA PHE A 158 -26.63 -26.82 19.05
C PHE A 158 -26.95 -25.33 19.19
N ALA A 159 -26.01 -24.55 19.73
CA ALA A 159 -26.17 -23.10 19.88
C ALA A 159 -26.34 -22.38 18.54
N TYR A 160 -25.56 -22.79 17.51
CA TYR A 160 -25.62 -22.21 16.18
C TYR A 160 -26.96 -22.47 15.46
N LYS A 161 -27.50 -23.70 15.57
CA LYS A 161 -28.81 -24.05 14.99
C LYS A 161 -29.95 -23.25 15.63
N TYR A 162 -29.87 -22.98 16.93
CA TYR A 162 -30.85 -22.12 17.60
C TYR A 162 -30.79 -20.68 17.10
N ASP A 163 -29.60 -20.11 16.94
CA ASP A 163 -29.42 -18.74 16.43
C ASP A 163 -29.98 -18.59 15.01
N GLN A 164 -29.74 -19.55 14.12
CA GLN A 164 -30.33 -19.55 12.77
C GLN A 164 -31.86 -19.72 12.76
N GLY A 165 -32.47 -20.32 13.77
CA GLY A 165 -33.92 -20.45 13.91
C GLY A 165 -34.63 -19.15 14.31
N ILE A 166 -33.89 -18.18 14.86
CA ILE A 166 -34.42 -16.89 15.35
C ILE A 166 -34.18 -15.74 14.36
N HIS A 167 -33.20 -15.85 13.45
CA HIS A 167 -32.90 -14.81 12.46
C HIS A 167 -33.84 -14.82 11.23
N GLY A 168 -35.12 -14.65 11.51
CA GLY A 168 -36.06 -13.91 10.69
C GLY A 168 -36.22 -12.44 11.11
N ALA A 169 -35.36 -11.90 11.99
CA ALA A 169 -35.19 -10.45 12.21
C ALA A 169 -34.03 -10.17 13.18
N ALA A 170 -32.99 -9.49 12.69
CA ALA A 170 -32.04 -8.64 13.41
C ALA A 170 -31.71 -8.94 14.89
N ALA A 171 -30.52 -9.51 15.14
CA ALA A 171 -29.53 -8.95 16.09
C ALA A 171 -28.24 -9.78 16.08
N ALA A 172 -27.17 -9.22 15.52
CA ALA A 172 -25.81 -9.63 15.84
C ALA A 172 -25.43 -8.99 17.18
N SER A 173 -25.36 -9.76 18.26
CA SER A 173 -24.44 -9.57 19.39
C SER A 173 -24.79 -10.53 20.53
N THR A 174 -23.76 -10.92 21.28
CA THR A 174 -23.77 -11.79 22.47
C THR A 174 -23.92 -13.30 22.25
N SER A 175 -22.77 -13.96 22.09
CA SER A 175 -22.59 -15.38 22.43
C SER A 175 -23.02 -15.64 23.89
N PRO A 176 -23.83 -16.67 24.17
CA PRO A 176 -24.19 -17.02 25.54
C PRO A 176 -23.05 -17.83 26.18
N SER A 177 -22.08 -17.13 26.75
CA SER A 177 -20.97 -17.72 27.54
C SER A 177 -21.40 -18.14 28.96
N SER A 178 -22.68 -18.42 29.23
CA SER A 178 -23.19 -18.64 30.59
C SER A 178 -24.05 -19.89 30.76
N MET A 179 -23.76 -20.99 30.04
CA MET A 179 -24.23 -22.30 30.48
C MET A 179 -23.16 -22.92 31.36
N ALA A 180 -23.29 -22.69 32.67
CA ALA A 180 -22.46 -23.31 33.69
C ALA A 180 -22.56 -24.84 33.57
N MET A 181 -21.44 -25.50 33.29
CA MET A 181 -21.35 -26.95 33.41
C MET A 181 -21.40 -27.33 34.88
N ASP A 182 -22.34 -28.21 35.23
CA ASP A 182 -22.44 -28.81 36.56
C ASP A 182 -21.17 -29.64 36.87
N ALA A 183 -20.75 -29.60 38.13
CA ALA A 183 -19.41 -29.94 38.62
C ALA A 183 -19.08 -31.45 38.66
N THR A 184 -19.78 -32.27 37.88
CA THR A 184 -19.58 -33.73 37.85
C THR A 184 -18.63 -34.21 36.75
N MET A 185 -18.22 -33.33 35.82
CA MET A 185 -17.44 -33.69 34.62
C MET A 185 -15.91 -33.45 34.71
N GLN A 186 -15.38 -33.20 35.91
CA GLN A 186 -14.02 -32.69 36.11
C GLN A 186 -12.94 -33.74 36.46
N ARG A 187 -13.12 -35.00 36.06
CA ARG A 187 -12.06 -36.01 36.22
C ARG A 187 -11.66 -36.59 34.86
N TYR A 188 -10.40 -36.31 34.52
CA TYR A 188 -9.67 -36.69 33.31
C TYR A 188 -9.98 -35.80 32.11
N TYR A 189 -9.09 -34.85 31.78
CA TYR A 189 -8.49 -34.66 30.44
C TYR A 189 -7.41 -33.57 30.49
N LEU A 190 -6.36 -33.78 29.69
CA LEU A 190 -5.15 -32.97 29.45
C LEU A 190 -5.46 -31.65 28.70
N PRO A 191 -4.52 -30.70 28.52
CA PRO A 191 -4.86 -29.36 28.01
C PRO A 191 -5.18 -29.40 26.52
N VAL A 192 -6.47 -29.39 26.18
CA VAL A 192 -7.00 -29.23 24.83
C VAL A 192 -7.45 -27.77 24.68
N ASP A 193 -7.13 -27.12 23.56
CA ASP A 193 -7.61 -25.75 23.24
C ASP A 193 -9.15 -25.80 23.18
N TYR A 194 -9.82 -25.11 24.11
CA TYR A 194 -11.27 -25.19 24.33
C TYR A 194 -12.11 -24.50 23.24
N ARG A 195 -11.49 -24.05 22.14
CA ARG A 195 -12.15 -23.33 21.05
C ARG A 195 -12.68 -24.32 20.01
N ALA A 196 -13.93 -24.16 19.60
CA ALA A 196 -14.56 -25.02 18.60
C ALA A 196 -13.88 -24.85 17.23
N ILE A 197 -13.69 -25.95 16.49
CA ILE A 197 -13.18 -25.91 15.12
C ILE A 197 -14.30 -25.40 14.21
N VAL A 198 -14.08 -24.28 13.54
CA VAL A 198 -15.04 -23.69 12.59
C VAL A 198 -14.75 -24.07 11.14
N PHE A 199 -13.52 -24.47 10.86
CA PHE A 199 -13.09 -24.97 9.55
C PHE A 199 -11.90 -25.91 9.70
N SER A 200 -11.90 -27.03 9.00
CA SER A 200 -10.73 -27.89 8.87
C SER A 200 -10.78 -28.59 7.51
N SER A 201 -9.77 -28.35 6.66
CA SER A 201 -9.75 -28.92 5.32
C SER A 201 -8.32 -29.09 4.79
N PRO A 202 -8.02 -30.21 4.10
CA PRO A 202 -6.75 -30.36 3.39
C PRO A 202 -6.67 -29.36 2.22
N ILE A 203 -5.58 -28.61 2.15
CA ILE A 203 -5.34 -27.64 1.08
C ILE A 203 -4.51 -28.30 -0.03
N GLN A 204 -5.06 -28.31 -1.24
CA GLN A 204 -4.38 -28.80 -2.44
C GLN A 204 -3.29 -27.81 -2.86
N LEU A 205 -2.03 -28.22 -2.72
CA LEU A 205 -0.87 -27.46 -3.18
C LEU A 205 -0.27 -28.15 -4.39
N GLU A 206 -0.11 -27.43 -5.50
CA GLU A 206 0.46 -27.94 -6.76
C GLU A 206 1.99 -28.18 -6.67
N THR A 207 2.54 -28.39 -5.48
CA THR A 207 3.94 -28.75 -5.29
C THR A 207 4.10 -30.23 -5.60
N GLY A 208 4.56 -30.51 -6.83
CA GLY A 208 4.52 -31.84 -7.42
C GLY A 208 5.27 -32.92 -6.63
N GLN A 209 4.51 -33.79 -5.96
CA GLN A 209 4.77 -35.22 -5.82
C GLN A 209 3.47 -35.91 -5.40
N ALA A 210 3.10 -36.98 -6.09
CA ALA A 210 1.77 -37.59 -6.05
C ALA A 210 1.48 -38.44 -4.78
N ASP A 211 2.25 -38.29 -3.71
CA ASP A 211 2.20 -39.15 -2.52
C ASP A 211 2.30 -38.39 -1.18
N ASP A 212 2.23 -37.04 -1.19
CA ASP A 212 2.33 -36.25 0.04
C ASP A 212 0.96 -35.97 0.68
N GLU A 213 0.90 -36.15 2.00
CA GLU A 213 -0.19 -35.71 2.87
C GLU A 213 -0.47 -34.22 2.64
N HIS A 214 -1.69 -33.89 2.22
CA HIS A 214 -2.09 -32.51 1.99
C HIS A 214 -2.15 -31.77 3.34
N PRO A 215 -1.50 -30.60 3.47
CA PRO A 215 -1.50 -29.86 4.72
C PRO A 215 -2.91 -29.38 5.07
N ILE A 216 -3.33 -29.64 6.31
CA ILE A 216 -4.67 -29.31 6.80
C ILE A 216 -4.65 -27.88 7.34
N LEU A 217 -5.51 -27.02 6.79
CA LEU A 217 -5.79 -25.71 7.37
C LEU A 217 -6.93 -25.85 8.37
N THR A 218 -6.65 -25.58 9.64
CA THR A 218 -7.64 -25.57 10.73
C THR A 218 -7.85 -24.14 11.23
N LEU A 219 -9.11 -23.73 11.37
CA LEU A 219 -9.53 -22.47 11.98
C LEU A 219 -10.38 -22.77 13.20
N TYR A 220 -10.12 -22.05 14.28
CA TYR A 220 -10.88 -22.09 15.52
C TYR A 220 -11.83 -20.89 15.61
N ALA A 221 -12.90 -21.04 16.40
CA ALA A 221 -13.83 -19.96 16.67
C ALA A 221 -13.10 -18.75 17.26
N GLY A 222 -13.25 -17.59 16.61
CA GLY A 222 -12.60 -16.33 16.99
C GLY A 222 -11.23 -16.08 16.35
N ASP A 223 -10.71 -16.99 15.53
CA ASP A 223 -9.48 -16.74 14.77
C ASP A 223 -9.69 -15.66 13.71
N GLU A 224 -8.67 -14.80 13.53
CA GLU A 224 -8.60 -13.92 12.36
C GLU A 224 -7.97 -14.70 11.19
N VAL A 225 -8.75 -14.82 10.10
CA VAL A 225 -8.37 -15.63 8.93
C VAL A 225 -7.07 -15.14 8.30
N ALA A 226 -6.84 -13.82 8.28
CA ALA A 226 -5.59 -13.26 7.75
C ALA A 226 -4.35 -13.81 8.48
N ASP A 227 -4.38 -13.92 9.82
CA ASP A 227 -3.27 -14.43 10.62
C ASP A 227 -3.07 -15.93 10.42
N ALA A 228 -4.16 -16.69 10.49
CA ALA A 228 -4.13 -18.15 10.30
C ALA A 228 -3.52 -18.49 8.92
N LEU A 229 -3.93 -17.77 7.87
CA LEU A 229 -3.38 -17.95 6.53
C LEU A 229 -1.94 -17.47 6.40
N PHE A 230 -1.53 -16.42 7.10
CA PHE A 230 -0.13 -15.98 7.13
C PHE A 230 0.77 -17.04 7.76
N HIS A 231 0.39 -17.60 8.91
CA HIS A 231 1.14 -18.67 9.57
C HIS A 231 1.17 -19.95 8.74
N PHE A 232 0.01 -20.40 8.25
CA PHE A 232 -0.11 -21.55 7.35
C PHE A 232 0.74 -21.36 6.08
N GLY A 233 0.68 -20.16 5.50
CA GLY A 233 1.47 -19.83 4.32
C GLY A 233 2.97 -19.80 4.56
N ARG A 234 3.43 -19.36 5.73
CA ARG A 234 4.84 -19.44 6.08
C ARG A 234 5.32 -20.87 6.29
N GLN A 235 4.50 -21.71 6.91
CA GLN A 235 4.84 -23.10 7.17
C GLN A 235 4.92 -23.92 5.86
N HIS A 236 4.08 -23.59 4.88
CA HIS A 236 3.97 -24.31 3.61
C HIS A 236 4.42 -23.50 2.38
N ASN A 237 5.19 -22.42 2.58
CA ASN A 237 5.74 -21.54 1.54
C ASN A 237 4.72 -21.04 0.49
N LEU A 238 3.52 -20.66 0.93
CA LEU A 238 2.48 -20.12 0.05
C LEU A 238 2.78 -18.68 -0.38
N THR A 239 2.58 -18.41 -1.67
CA THR A 239 2.68 -17.06 -2.21
C THR A 239 1.52 -16.17 -1.73
N PHE A 240 1.72 -14.85 -1.77
CA PHE A 240 0.66 -13.89 -1.40
C PHE A 240 -0.63 -14.08 -2.23
N PRO A 241 -0.58 -14.29 -3.57
CA PRO A 241 -1.78 -14.59 -4.35
C PRO A 241 -2.54 -15.84 -3.88
N MET A 242 -1.82 -16.92 -3.53
CA MET A 242 -2.45 -18.15 -3.02
C MET A 242 -3.17 -17.90 -1.68
N ARG A 243 -2.53 -17.16 -0.76
CA ARG A 243 -3.14 -16.76 0.52
C ARG A 243 -4.34 -15.84 0.32
N SER A 244 -4.27 -14.90 -0.62
CA SER A 244 -5.38 -14.00 -0.95
C SER A 244 -6.58 -14.77 -1.51
N GLN A 245 -6.35 -15.80 -2.32
CA GLN A 245 -7.40 -16.68 -2.81
C GLN A 245 -8.04 -17.47 -1.67
N LEU A 246 -7.24 -18.07 -0.77
CA LEU A 246 -7.76 -18.76 0.42
C LEU A 246 -8.57 -17.81 1.31
N PHE A 247 -8.08 -16.58 1.52
CA PHE A 247 -8.76 -15.55 2.30
C PHE A 247 -10.14 -15.24 1.70
N GLY A 248 -10.22 -15.01 0.39
CA GLY A 248 -11.49 -14.76 -0.31
C GLY A 248 -12.47 -15.94 -0.27
N MET A 249 -11.99 -17.18 -0.19
CA MET A 249 -12.84 -18.37 -0.07
C MET A 249 -13.40 -18.58 1.34
N LEU A 250 -12.64 -18.18 2.36
CA LEU A 250 -12.97 -18.41 3.77
C LEU A 250 -13.80 -17.25 4.35
N CYS A 251 -13.44 -16.01 4.00
CA CYS A 251 -14.18 -14.84 4.41
C CYS A 251 -15.55 -14.78 3.73
N ASN A 252 -16.59 -14.44 4.49
CA ASN A 252 -18.02 -14.46 4.12
C ASN A 252 -18.74 -15.81 4.27
N ARG A 253 -18.16 -16.79 4.98
CA ARG A 253 -18.85 -18.04 5.34
C ARG A 253 -19.07 -18.12 6.85
N PRO A 254 -20.28 -17.87 7.37
CA PRO A 254 -20.59 -18.15 8.77
C PRO A 254 -20.23 -19.61 9.12
N PRO A 255 -19.60 -19.89 10.28
CA PRO A 255 -19.32 -18.99 11.41
C PRO A 255 -17.93 -18.29 11.37
N ILE A 256 -17.22 -18.31 10.23
CA ILE A 256 -15.91 -17.68 10.06
C ILE A 256 -16.08 -16.16 9.95
N THR A 257 -15.44 -15.42 10.84
CA THR A 257 -15.43 -13.94 10.86
C THR A 257 -14.07 -13.41 10.43
N CYS A 258 -14.04 -12.51 9.45
CA CYS A 258 -12.82 -11.80 9.05
C CYS A 258 -12.99 -10.32 9.35
N THR A 259 -12.10 -9.74 10.16
CA THR A 259 -12.15 -8.32 10.49
C THR A 259 -11.17 -7.49 9.67
N ARG A 260 -10.14 -8.13 9.09
CA ARG A 260 -9.07 -7.45 8.31
C ARG A 260 -8.48 -8.33 7.22
N GLY A 261 -7.94 -7.70 6.17
CA GLY A 261 -7.38 -8.38 4.99
C GLY A 261 -5.87 -8.67 5.04
N HIS A 262 -5.16 -8.12 6.03
CA HIS A 262 -3.71 -8.26 6.18
C HIS A 262 -3.42 -8.84 7.56
N ALA A 263 -2.46 -9.75 7.66
CA ALA A 263 -2.06 -10.38 8.93
C ALA A 263 -1.22 -9.45 9.80
N VAL A 264 -1.25 -9.62 11.12
CA VAL A 264 -0.35 -8.93 12.05
C VAL A 264 0.95 -9.72 12.04
N VAL A 265 2.00 -9.12 11.52
CA VAL A 265 3.31 -9.78 11.36
C VAL A 265 4.25 -9.49 12.52
N TYR A 266 3.94 -8.45 13.30
CA TYR A 266 4.69 -8.06 14.48
C TYR A 266 3.77 -7.28 15.42
N ALA A 267 3.80 -7.62 16.71
CA ALA A 267 3.10 -6.89 17.77
C ALA A 267 3.99 -6.84 19.00
N ARG A 268 4.25 -5.64 19.53
CA ARG A 268 5.06 -5.47 20.75
C ARG A 268 4.59 -4.27 21.58
N THR A 269 4.53 -4.45 22.88
CA THR A 269 4.31 -3.35 23.84
C THR A 269 5.66 -2.77 24.28
N PHE A 270 5.70 -1.45 24.47
CA PHE A 270 6.90 -0.75 24.89
C PHE A 270 6.64 -0.06 26.23
N ALA A 271 7.52 -0.27 27.20
CA ALA A 271 7.53 0.48 28.45
C ALA A 271 8.47 1.68 28.32
N ILE A 272 8.02 2.85 28.79
CA ILE A 272 8.86 4.05 28.92
C ILE A 272 9.05 4.33 30.40
N GLU A 273 10.28 4.61 30.82
CA GLU A 273 10.65 4.88 32.23
C GLU A 273 9.80 5.97 32.89
N THR A 274 9.28 6.93 32.12
CA THR A 274 8.47 8.05 32.61
C THR A 274 6.98 7.73 32.78
N ARG A 275 6.53 6.53 32.40
CA ARG A 275 5.13 6.09 32.49
C ARG A 275 5.02 4.79 33.27
N ALA A 276 4.03 4.72 34.17
CA ALA A 276 3.73 3.52 34.96
C ALA A 276 3.02 2.43 34.14
N GLU A 277 2.26 2.83 33.10
CA GLU A 277 1.56 1.90 32.21
C GLU A 277 2.33 1.73 30.89
N PRO A 278 2.48 0.48 30.39
CA PRO A 278 3.10 0.24 29.10
C PRO A 278 2.27 0.90 27.99
N LEU A 279 2.95 1.38 26.96
CA LEU A 279 2.27 1.83 25.75
C LEU A 279 1.52 0.63 25.14
N GLY A 280 0.37 0.91 24.52
CA GLY A 280 -0.38 -0.10 23.77
C GLY A 280 0.50 -0.80 22.72
N PRO A 281 0.06 -1.95 22.18
CA PRO A 281 0.87 -2.69 21.23
C PRO A 281 1.12 -1.85 19.96
N LEU A 282 2.37 -1.77 19.54
CA LEU A 282 2.72 -1.39 18.18
C LEU A 282 2.52 -2.62 17.30
N GLU A 283 1.54 -2.55 16.42
CA GLU A 283 1.21 -3.60 15.47
C GLU A 283 1.69 -3.21 14.07
N LEU A 284 2.31 -4.16 13.37
CA LEU A 284 2.64 -4.06 11.96
C LEU A 284 1.84 -5.09 11.20
N HIS A 285 1.18 -4.65 10.15
CA HIS A 285 0.47 -5.52 9.25
C HIS A 285 1.37 -5.93 8.07
N GLU A 286 1.01 -7.04 7.43
CA GLU A 286 1.68 -7.50 6.23
C GLU A 286 1.63 -6.44 5.12
N GLY A 287 2.82 -5.97 4.70
CA GLY A 287 2.99 -4.94 3.69
C GLY A 287 3.24 -3.53 4.24
N ASP A 288 3.13 -3.34 5.56
CA ASP A 288 3.45 -2.06 6.19
C ASP A 288 4.95 -1.77 6.16
N GLU A 289 5.30 -0.49 6.01
CA GLU A 289 6.64 -0.01 6.32
C GLU A 289 6.74 0.29 7.82
N ALA A 290 7.70 -0.33 8.50
CA ALA A 290 7.89 -0.18 9.94
C ALA A 290 8.12 1.28 10.35
N ALA A 291 8.84 2.07 9.54
CA ALA A 291 9.05 3.48 9.81
C ALA A 291 7.74 4.28 9.90
N ASP A 292 6.76 4.05 9.01
CA ASP A 292 5.49 4.80 9.08
C ASP A 292 4.73 4.48 10.36
N ARG A 293 4.63 3.20 10.70
CA ARG A 293 3.90 2.73 11.88
C ARG A 293 4.54 3.17 13.18
N VAL A 294 5.88 3.14 13.26
CA VAL A 294 6.60 3.63 14.44
C VAL A 294 6.44 5.14 14.60
N PHE A 295 6.41 5.91 13.50
CA PHE A 295 6.19 7.35 13.57
C PHE A 295 4.74 7.68 13.94
N GLU A 296 3.75 6.98 13.37
CA GLU A 296 2.34 7.11 13.76
C GLU A 296 2.14 6.80 15.26
N PHE A 297 2.79 5.73 15.74
CA PHE A 297 2.77 5.34 17.14
C PHE A 297 3.44 6.38 18.04
N ALA A 298 4.59 6.90 17.62
CA ALA A 298 5.30 7.94 18.36
C ALA A 298 4.47 9.24 18.45
N ASP A 299 3.78 9.63 17.38
CA ASP A 299 2.90 10.80 17.37
C ASP A 299 1.70 10.61 18.31
N ARG A 300 1.03 9.44 18.21
CA ARG A 300 -0.11 9.06 19.07
C ARG A 300 0.21 9.16 20.56
N PHE A 301 1.43 8.80 20.95
CA PHE A 301 1.87 8.84 22.35
C PHE A 301 2.76 10.05 22.70
N ASN A 302 2.95 10.99 21.75
CA ASN A 302 3.78 12.19 21.86
C ASN A 302 5.21 11.90 22.34
N LEU A 303 5.86 10.92 21.70
CA LEU A 303 7.21 10.46 22.03
C LEU A 303 8.29 11.38 21.44
N SER A 304 9.43 11.49 22.13
CA SER A 304 10.58 12.22 21.60
C SER A 304 11.21 11.49 20.41
N SER A 305 11.93 12.24 19.56
CA SER A 305 12.65 11.66 18.41
C SER A 305 13.63 10.56 18.82
N ALA A 306 14.36 10.74 19.93
CA ALA A 306 15.30 9.75 20.43
C ALA A 306 14.61 8.42 20.81
N VAL A 307 13.46 8.48 21.51
CA VAL A 307 12.71 7.29 21.90
C VAL A 307 12.10 6.60 20.67
N ARG A 308 11.55 7.38 19.73
CA ARG A 308 11.01 6.87 18.47
C ARG A 308 12.08 6.14 17.66
N ASP A 309 13.26 6.71 17.51
CA ASP A 309 14.34 6.13 16.71
C ASP A 309 14.86 4.84 17.36
N GLN A 310 14.87 4.77 18.69
CA GLN A 310 15.17 3.54 19.44
C GLN A 310 14.10 2.46 19.20
N ILE A 311 12.82 2.82 19.23
CA ILE A 311 11.72 1.90 18.90
C ILE A 311 11.89 1.39 17.47
N LEU A 312 12.14 2.27 16.50
CA LEU A 312 12.30 1.87 15.10
C LEU A 312 13.45 0.89 14.90
N ASN A 313 14.62 1.16 15.48
CA ASN A 313 15.76 0.25 15.41
C ASN A 313 15.43 -1.12 16.03
N THR A 314 14.74 -1.13 17.17
CA THR A 314 14.33 -2.37 17.85
C THR A 314 13.39 -3.18 16.96
N VAL A 315 12.35 -2.53 16.44
CA VAL A 315 11.34 -3.13 15.56
C VAL A 315 11.99 -3.71 14.30
N CYS A 316 12.89 -2.97 13.65
CA CYS A 316 13.58 -3.43 12.45
C CYS A 316 14.48 -4.65 12.70
N VAL A 317 15.15 -4.72 13.85
CA VAL A 317 15.97 -5.88 14.24
C VAL A 317 15.08 -7.09 14.54
N ASP A 318 14.01 -6.90 15.31
CA ASP A 318 13.11 -7.97 15.72
C ASP A 318 12.41 -8.62 14.52
N ILE A 319 11.88 -7.81 13.60
CA ILE A 319 11.21 -8.30 12.39
C ILE A 319 12.18 -9.05 11.48
N LYS A 320 13.41 -8.55 11.34
CA LYS A 320 14.44 -9.23 10.56
C LYS A 320 14.76 -10.60 11.16
N ALA A 321 14.80 -10.72 12.48
CA ALA A 321 15.01 -11.99 13.16
C ALA A 321 13.79 -12.93 13.08
N ALA A 322 12.57 -12.42 13.23
CA ALA A 322 11.35 -13.23 13.32
C ALA A 322 10.83 -13.71 11.95
N ILE A 323 10.81 -12.82 10.95
CA ILE A 323 10.15 -13.07 9.66
C ILE A 323 11.02 -12.71 8.44
N ASN A 324 12.31 -12.40 8.65
CA ASN A 324 13.28 -12.06 7.60
C ASN A 324 12.90 -10.85 6.73
N VAL A 325 11.98 -9.99 7.19
CA VAL A 325 11.63 -8.74 6.51
C VAL A 325 12.57 -7.64 6.97
N THR A 326 13.11 -6.86 6.03
CA THR A 326 13.97 -5.70 6.30
C THR A 326 13.18 -4.41 6.17
N CYS A 327 13.33 -3.49 7.12
CA CYS A 327 12.83 -2.13 6.96
C CYS A 327 13.45 -1.48 5.72
N SER A 328 12.63 -0.87 4.88
CA SER A 328 13.13 -0.25 3.65
C SER A 328 13.62 1.18 3.89
N ARG A 329 13.19 1.82 4.98
CA ARG A 329 13.56 3.20 5.34
C ARG A 329 13.53 3.48 6.83
N PHE A 330 14.13 4.60 7.22
CA PHE A 330 14.24 5.06 8.61
C PHE A 330 13.50 6.38 8.89
N ALA A 331 12.72 6.88 7.92
CA ALA A 331 11.91 8.09 8.05
C ALA A 331 10.55 7.87 7.36
N PRO A 332 9.45 8.50 7.86
CA PRO A 332 8.12 8.34 7.31
C PRO A 332 7.96 9.15 6.02
N VAL A 333 7.01 8.77 5.18
CA VAL A 333 6.60 9.60 4.04
C VAL A 333 5.73 10.74 4.55
N VAL A 334 6.15 11.98 4.33
CA VAL A 334 5.38 13.19 4.69
C VAL A 334 4.50 13.62 3.54
N PHE A 335 4.95 13.40 2.31
CA PHE A 335 4.27 13.87 1.12
C PHE A 335 4.56 12.94 -0.05
N GLN A 336 3.53 12.67 -0.86
CA GLN A 336 3.65 11.85 -2.06
C GLN A 336 2.96 12.53 -3.25
N VAL A 337 3.64 12.59 -4.39
CA VAL A 337 3.12 13.20 -5.62
C VAL A 337 3.25 12.24 -6.79
N PRO A 338 2.17 11.97 -7.52
CA PRO A 338 2.27 11.27 -8.79
C PRO A 338 3.02 12.14 -9.81
N ILE A 339 4.10 11.61 -10.35
CA ILE A 339 4.87 12.23 -11.43
C ILE A 339 4.28 11.79 -12.75
N THR A 340 3.56 12.67 -13.43
CA THR A 340 3.01 12.44 -14.76
C THR A 340 3.94 13.03 -15.81
N LYS A 341 4.03 12.40 -16.97
CA LYS A 341 4.77 12.96 -18.11
C LYS A 341 4.00 14.13 -18.74
N ASN A 342 2.68 14.01 -18.77
CA ASN A 342 1.72 15.01 -19.21
C ASN A 342 0.47 14.94 -18.32
N ALA A 343 -0.29 16.04 -18.20
CA ALA A 343 -1.51 16.09 -17.38
C ALA A 343 -2.59 15.06 -17.78
N SER A 344 -2.53 14.56 -19.02
CA SER A 344 -3.47 13.57 -19.57
C SER A 344 -2.97 12.12 -19.49
N GLU A 345 -1.73 11.89 -19.05
CA GLU A 345 -1.11 10.56 -19.01
C GLU A 345 -1.10 10.00 -17.58
N PRO A 346 -1.18 8.65 -17.43
CA PRO A 346 -1.04 8.03 -16.11
C PRO A 346 0.33 8.37 -15.50
N PRO A 347 0.42 8.40 -14.15
CA PRO A 347 1.69 8.67 -13.47
C PRO A 347 2.76 7.66 -13.88
N VAL A 348 3.94 8.17 -14.23
CA VAL A 348 5.14 7.39 -14.52
C VAL A 348 5.73 6.81 -13.24
N GLY A 349 5.49 7.47 -12.10
CA GLY A 349 5.88 7.01 -10.78
C GLY A 349 5.36 7.93 -9.69
N MET A 350 5.71 7.61 -8.44
CA MET A 350 5.39 8.44 -7.27
C MET A 350 6.69 9.03 -6.71
N LEU A 351 6.75 10.34 -6.57
CA LEU A 351 7.77 11.01 -5.78
C LEU A 351 7.33 11.01 -4.32
N GLN A 352 8.12 10.40 -3.45
CA GLN A 352 7.89 10.40 -2.01
C GLN A 352 8.94 11.27 -1.32
N ILE A 353 8.48 12.19 -0.47
CA ILE A 353 9.33 13.04 0.36
C ILE A 353 9.26 12.55 1.80
N LEU A 354 10.42 12.21 2.35
CA LEU A 354 10.55 11.72 3.71
C LEU A 354 10.66 12.86 4.73
N GLN A 355 10.27 12.61 5.97
CA GLN A 355 10.42 13.60 7.05
C GLN A 355 11.90 13.93 7.28
N GLY A 356 12.21 15.23 7.39
CA GLY A 356 13.60 15.71 7.49
C GLY A 356 14.29 15.89 6.14
N ALA A 357 13.65 15.51 5.02
CA ALA A 357 14.09 15.98 3.72
C ALA A 357 14.00 17.52 3.68
N PRO A 358 15.00 18.22 3.11
CA PRO A 358 14.96 19.66 3.00
C PRO A 358 13.66 20.06 2.30
N LEU A 359 12.90 20.98 2.90
CA LEU A 359 11.71 21.57 2.28
C LEU A 359 12.08 21.97 0.85
N LEU A 360 11.46 21.32 -0.13
CA LEU A 360 11.71 21.57 -1.55
C LEU A 360 11.15 22.94 -1.92
N ASN A 361 11.90 24.00 -1.60
CA ASN A 361 11.61 25.32 -2.08
C ASN A 361 12.13 25.44 -3.52
N CYS A 362 11.24 25.25 -4.48
CA CYS A 362 11.57 25.43 -5.88
C CYS A 362 11.85 26.91 -6.16
N SER A 363 13.14 27.29 -6.13
CA SER A 363 13.58 28.68 -6.29
C SER A 363 13.85 29.07 -7.76
N ARG A 364 14.08 28.09 -8.63
CA ARG A 364 14.36 28.27 -10.06
C ARG A 364 13.88 27.09 -10.87
N ALA A 365 13.67 27.32 -12.16
CA ALA A 365 13.30 26.28 -13.11
C ALA A 365 14.50 25.62 -13.81
N GLU A 366 15.58 26.36 -14.05
CA GLU A 366 16.73 25.85 -14.78
C GLU A 366 17.60 24.95 -13.92
N ALA A 367 18.02 23.82 -14.48
CA ALA A 367 19.00 22.95 -13.85
C ALA A 367 20.36 23.68 -13.74
N ARG A 368 21.01 23.56 -12.59
CA ARG A 368 22.39 24.00 -12.44
C ARG A 368 23.33 22.93 -12.96
N LEU A 369 24.02 23.25 -14.04
CA LEU A 369 24.95 22.34 -14.72
C LEU A 369 26.36 22.44 -14.12
N PHE A 370 26.74 23.61 -13.62
CA PHE A 370 28.04 23.84 -13.00
C PHE A 370 27.93 24.79 -11.79
N TYR A 371 28.75 24.53 -10.77
CA TYR A 371 28.84 25.34 -9.56
C TYR A 371 30.25 25.26 -9.01
N LEU A 372 30.94 26.39 -8.93
CA LEU A 372 32.29 26.48 -8.37
C LEU A 372 32.42 27.75 -7.52
N PRO A 373 32.54 27.64 -6.19
CA PRO A 373 32.94 28.78 -5.36
C PRO A 373 34.43 29.08 -5.65
N VAL A 374 34.71 30.25 -6.20
CA VAL A 374 36.07 30.68 -6.54
C VAL A 374 36.65 31.41 -5.34
N MET A 375 37.73 30.85 -4.78
CA MET A 375 38.37 31.32 -3.56
C MET A 375 39.61 32.17 -3.88
N GLU A 376 39.80 33.29 -3.17
CA GLU A 376 41.03 34.10 -3.19
C GLU A 376 42.08 33.51 -2.24
N THR A 377 41.62 33.12 -1.05
CA THR A 377 42.39 32.45 0.00
C THR A 377 41.55 31.32 0.58
N ALA A 378 42.12 30.49 1.48
CA ALA A 378 41.40 29.37 2.09
C ALA A 378 40.04 29.78 2.72
N ASP A 379 39.94 31.01 3.23
CA ASP A 379 38.78 31.50 3.97
C ASP A 379 38.03 32.65 3.28
N LYS A 380 38.47 33.08 2.09
CA LYS A 380 37.89 34.23 1.39
C LYS A 380 37.39 33.85 0.00
N GLU A 381 36.08 33.80 -0.17
CA GLU A 381 35.42 33.61 -1.47
C GLU A 381 35.44 34.93 -2.27
N ILE A 382 35.90 34.87 -3.53
CA ILE A 382 35.79 35.98 -4.49
C ILE A 382 34.34 36.08 -4.96
N GLY A 383 33.79 34.93 -5.32
CA GLY A 383 32.39 34.73 -5.71
C GLY A 383 32.19 33.33 -6.26
N THR A 384 30.94 33.02 -6.58
CA THR A 384 30.56 31.74 -7.18
C THR A 384 30.43 31.87 -8.70
N LEU A 385 31.09 30.97 -9.43
CA LEU A 385 30.84 30.73 -10.84
C LEU A 385 29.76 29.66 -10.99
N GLU A 386 28.63 30.04 -11.60
CA GLU A 386 27.48 29.17 -11.82
C GLU A 386 27.12 29.14 -13.31
N VAL A 387 26.77 27.95 -13.83
CA VAL A 387 26.23 27.79 -15.18
C VAL A 387 24.90 27.06 -15.08
N LEU A 388 23.85 27.71 -15.57
CA LEU A 388 22.51 27.15 -15.67
C LEU A 388 22.25 26.56 -17.05
N GLU A 389 21.23 25.72 -17.12
CA GLU A 389 20.81 25.09 -18.36
C GLU A 389 20.45 26.13 -19.44
N GLY A 390 21.02 26.00 -20.63
CA GLY A 390 20.80 26.91 -21.76
C GLY A 390 21.74 28.12 -21.79
N GLN A 391 22.61 28.29 -20.80
CA GLN A 391 23.66 29.30 -20.81
C GLN A 391 24.92 28.77 -21.49
N GLU A 392 25.61 29.64 -22.23
CA GLU A 392 26.94 29.31 -22.76
C GLU A 392 27.98 29.43 -21.63
N PRO A 393 28.73 28.36 -21.30
CA PRO A 393 29.59 28.37 -20.13
C PRO A 393 30.73 29.40 -20.24
N ILE A 394 31.29 29.61 -21.44
CA ILE A 394 32.38 30.59 -21.62
C ILE A 394 31.90 32.04 -21.39
N ASP A 395 30.62 32.34 -21.63
CA ASP A 395 30.07 33.66 -21.33
C ASP A 395 29.93 33.88 -19.84
N GLN A 396 29.56 32.85 -19.08
CA GLN A 396 29.47 32.94 -17.62
C GLN A 396 30.87 33.11 -17.01
N VAL A 397 31.88 32.41 -17.54
CA VAL A 397 33.28 32.60 -17.15
C VAL A 397 33.71 34.04 -17.42
N TYR A 398 33.45 34.57 -18.62
CA TYR A 398 33.78 35.96 -18.95
C TYR A 398 33.06 36.96 -18.03
N ALA A 399 31.75 36.78 -17.80
CA ALA A 399 30.97 37.64 -16.93
C ALA A 399 31.47 37.61 -15.48
N PHE A 400 31.91 36.43 -15.00
CA PHE A 400 32.55 36.29 -13.69
C PHE A 400 33.88 37.04 -13.62
N LEU A 401 34.76 36.85 -14.60
CA LEU A 401 36.04 37.54 -14.68
C LEU A 401 35.88 39.05 -14.76
N GLU A 402 34.86 39.53 -15.47
CA GLU A 402 34.54 40.95 -15.59
C GLU A 402 34.02 41.54 -14.30
N LYS A 403 33.07 40.87 -13.65
CA LYS A 403 32.51 41.30 -12.37
C LYS A 403 33.58 41.40 -11.26
N HIS A 404 34.60 40.55 -11.32
CA HIS A 404 35.65 40.48 -10.30
C HIS A 404 37.00 41.08 -10.75
N ASP A 405 37.07 41.66 -11.95
CA ASP A 405 38.25 42.27 -12.58
C ASP A 405 39.50 41.37 -12.63
N LEU A 406 39.31 40.12 -13.08
CA LEU A 406 40.32 39.05 -13.06
C LEU A 406 40.99 38.79 -14.43
N PHE A 407 40.93 39.71 -15.39
CA PHE A 407 41.40 39.42 -16.76
C PHE A 407 42.92 39.29 -16.93
N GLN A 408 43.72 39.85 -16.03
CA GLN A 408 45.19 39.72 -16.10
C GLN A 408 45.76 38.55 -15.28
N THR A 409 44.91 37.76 -14.61
CA THR A 409 45.34 36.50 -14.00
C THR A 409 45.24 35.39 -15.05
N ALA A 410 46.16 35.41 -16.03
CA ALA A 410 46.20 34.44 -17.13
C ALA A 410 46.02 32.97 -16.67
N PRO A 411 46.63 32.50 -15.55
CA PRO A 411 46.38 31.14 -15.07
C PRO A 411 44.92 30.90 -14.66
N VAL A 412 44.25 31.91 -14.08
CA VAL A 412 42.89 31.79 -13.54
C VAL A 412 41.87 31.81 -14.66
N ASN A 413 42.00 32.68 -15.66
CA ASN A 413 41.08 32.72 -16.80
C ASN A 413 41.10 31.39 -17.58
N GLU A 414 42.30 30.93 -17.97
CA GLU A 414 42.44 29.66 -18.68
C GLU A 414 41.98 28.47 -17.84
N SER A 415 42.29 28.47 -16.54
CA SER A 415 41.85 27.40 -15.63
C SER A 415 40.33 27.38 -15.46
N LEU A 416 39.69 28.53 -15.23
CA LEU A 416 38.23 28.61 -15.08
C LEU A 416 37.52 28.21 -16.38
N ALA A 417 37.98 28.69 -17.53
CA ALA A 417 37.43 28.30 -18.83
C ALA A 417 37.58 26.79 -19.07
N ASN A 418 38.77 26.23 -18.82
CA ASN A 418 39.05 24.81 -19.03
C ASN A 418 38.22 23.92 -18.06
N ILE A 419 38.22 24.24 -16.77
CA ILE A 419 37.45 23.50 -15.77
C ILE A 419 35.96 23.56 -16.11
N THR A 420 35.44 24.73 -16.47
CA THR A 420 34.01 24.90 -16.78
C THR A 420 33.64 24.17 -18.07
N CYS A 421 34.37 24.39 -19.17
CA CYS A 421 34.08 23.76 -20.48
C CYS A 421 34.29 22.23 -20.47
N ARG A 422 35.11 21.70 -19.55
CA ARG A 422 35.27 20.26 -19.33
C ARG A 422 34.07 19.63 -18.64
N HIS A 423 33.38 20.36 -17.75
CA HIS A 423 32.20 19.86 -17.04
C HIS A 423 30.89 20.14 -17.81
N VAL A 424 30.80 21.29 -18.47
CA VAL A 424 29.66 21.67 -19.30
C VAL A 424 30.20 22.00 -20.70
N PRO A 425 29.82 21.24 -21.74
CA PRO A 425 30.34 21.45 -23.09
C PRO A 425 30.08 22.89 -23.57
N CYS A 426 31.15 23.59 -23.92
CA CYS A 426 31.07 24.91 -24.53
C CYS A 426 30.75 24.79 -26.03
N SER A 427 29.76 25.54 -26.52
CA SER A 427 29.46 25.58 -27.96
C SER A 427 30.50 26.39 -28.73
N ARG A 428 31.20 27.29 -28.03
CA ARG A 428 32.28 28.11 -28.57
C ARG A 428 33.34 28.43 -27.52
N LEU A 429 34.54 28.73 -27.99
CA LEU A 429 35.68 29.09 -27.14
C LEU A 429 35.82 30.61 -26.93
N ARG A 430 35.28 31.40 -27.85
CA ARG A 430 35.30 32.86 -27.75
C ARG A 430 34.06 33.32 -26.98
N PRO A 431 34.19 34.06 -25.86
CA PRO A 431 33.05 34.57 -25.12
C PRO A 431 32.34 35.70 -25.87
N ARG A 432 31.06 35.89 -25.53
CA ARG A 432 30.23 37.02 -25.95
C ARG A 432 29.69 37.68 -24.70
N ARG A 433 29.51 38.99 -24.77
CA ARG A 433 29.07 39.76 -23.63
C ARG A 433 27.59 39.49 -23.33
N ILE A 434 27.28 39.18 -22.08
CA ILE A 434 25.90 39.18 -21.58
C ILE A 434 25.46 40.64 -21.47
N LEU A 435 24.46 41.04 -22.26
CA LEU A 435 23.95 42.41 -22.24
C LEU A 435 23.14 42.64 -20.97
N PHE A 436 22.18 41.77 -20.70
CA PHE A 436 21.38 41.79 -19.49
C PHE A 436 20.78 40.41 -19.22
N SER A 437 20.30 40.25 -17.98
CA SER A 437 19.47 39.11 -17.57
C SER A 437 18.12 39.64 -17.10
N MET A 438 17.04 38.99 -17.49
CA MET A 438 15.69 39.27 -16.97
C MET A 438 15.13 38.03 -16.27
N GLN A 439 14.25 38.24 -15.31
CA GLN A 439 13.51 37.16 -14.65
C GLN A 439 12.06 37.17 -15.11
N ALA A 440 11.57 36.01 -15.54
CA ALA A 440 10.17 35.78 -15.86
C ALA A 440 9.60 34.72 -14.92
N THR A 441 8.40 34.94 -14.39
CA THR A 441 7.74 33.94 -13.53
C THR A 441 6.64 33.25 -14.32
N TYR A 442 6.70 31.92 -14.41
CA TYR A 442 5.70 31.10 -15.09
C TYR A 442 5.35 29.90 -14.21
N MET A 443 4.06 29.63 -14.03
CA MET A 443 3.56 28.58 -13.13
C MET A 443 4.18 28.62 -11.70
N GLY A 444 4.46 29.82 -11.19
CA GLY A 444 5.07 30.03 -9.87
C GLY A 444 6.59 29.80 -9.80
N LEU A 445 7.23 29.37 -10.90
CA LEU A 445 8.67 29.21 -10.98
C LEU A 445 9.31 30.43 -11.65
N LYS A 446 10.45 30.85 -11.09
CA LYS A 446 11.28 31.90 -11.68
C LYS A 446 12.21 31.28 -12.71
N HIS A 447 12.21 31.87 -13.89
CA HIS A 447 13.10 31.56 -14.99
C HIS A 447 14.03 32.74 -15.27
N THR A 448 15.27 32.46 -15.65
CA THR A 448 16.26 33.49 -15.97
C THR A 448 16.56 33.48 -17.46
N ILE A 449 16.33 34.62 -18.11
CA ILE A 449 16.57 34.81 -19.54
C ILE A 449 17.77 35.72 -19.69
N GLN A 450 18.79 35.24 -20.39
CA GLN A 450 19.99 36.02 -20.67
C GLN A 450 20.01 36.41 -22.15
N LEU A 451 20.11 37.72 -22.42
CA LEU A 451 20.37 38.19 -23.77
C LEU A 451 21.87 38.46 -23.92
N VAL A 452 22.50 37.73 -24.81
CA VAL A 452 23.92 37.83 -25.14
C VAL A 452 24.10 38.59 -26.45
N GLN A 453 25.15 39.41 -26.55
CA GLN A 453 25.52 40.15 -27.76
C GLN A 453 25.50 39.20 -28.98
N PRO A 454 24.69 39.49 -30.02
CA PRO A 454 24.68 38.69 -31.23
C PRO A 454 25.93 38.93 -32.07
N GLU A 455 26.18 38.00 -32.98
CA GLU A 455 27.16 38.19 -34.06
C GLU A 455 26.59 39.08 -35.17
N GLU A 456 25.31 38.86 -35.50
CA GLU A 456 24.54 39.70 -36.41
C GLU A 456 23.18 40.02 -35.78
N ASP A 457 22.70 41.25 -35.96
CA ASP A 457 21.39 41.70 -35.46
C ASP A 457 20.22 40.96 -36.13
N TRP A 458 20.45 40.37 -37.31
CA TRP A 458 19.45 39.68 -38.12
C TRP A 458 19.88 38.24 -38.40
N VAL A 459 19.06 37.28 -37.97
CA VAL A 459 19.25 35.86 -38.28
C VAL A 459 18.40 35.53 -39.50
N CYS A 460 19.06 35.16 -40.59
CA CYS A 460 18.39 34.85 -41.85
C CYS A 460 18.45 33.34 -42.16
N MET A 461 17.30 32.77 -42.49
CA MET A 461 17.18 31.39 -42.97
C MET A 461 16.72 31.39 -44.44
N GLU A 462 17.36 30.58 -45.27
CA GLU A 462 16.92 30.34 -46.64
C GLU A 462 16.09 29.07 -46.71
N SER A 463 14.85 29.20 -47.19
CA SER A 463 13.95 28.07 -47.40
C SER A 463 13.26 28.23 -48.75
N TYR A 464 13.38 27.21 -49.60
CA TYR A 464 12.78 27.15 -50.95
C TYR A 464 13.02 28.40 -51.82
N GLY A 465 14.22 28.97 -51.76
CA GLY A 465 14.59 30.16 -52.56
C GLY A 465 14.09 31.49 -52.01
N SER A 466 13.46 31.51 -50.82
CA SER A 466 13.11 32.72 -50.08
C SER A 466 14.01 32.88 -48.86
N LYS A 467 14.60 34.06 -48.67
CA LYS A 467 15.41 34.41 -47.50
C LYS A 467 14.52 35.13 -46.50
N GLN A 468 14.21 34.48 -45.38
CA GLN A 468 13.46 35.08 -44.28
C GLN A 468 14.42 35.49 -43.17
N CYS A 469 14.48 36.78 -42.88
CA CYS A 469 15.31 37.34 -41.82
C CYS A 469 14.44 37.73 -40.63
N GLN A 470 14.85 37.32 -39.43
CA GLN A 470 14.24 37.74 -38.18
C GLN A 470 15.28 38.40 -37.30
N HIS A 471 14.88 39.44 -36.56
CA HIS A 471 15.76 40.11 -35.63
C HIS A 471 16.16 39.14 -34.50
N TYR A 472 17.42 39.17 -34.06
CA TYR A 472 17.97 38.24 -33.07
C TYR A 472 17.12 38.13 -31.79
N VAL A 473 16.62 39.27 -31.29
CA VAL A 473 15.73 39.31 -30.11
C VAL A 473 14.45 38.49 -30.33
N GLN A 474 13.88 38.51 -31.53
CA GLN A 474 12.69 37.72 -31.87
C GLN A 474 13.00 36.23 -31.88
N VAL A 475 14.15 35.84 -32.43
CA VAL A 475 14.57 34.44 -32.44
C VAL A 475 14.74 33.93 -31.01
N ARG A 476 15.37 34.73 -30.14
CA ARG A 476 15.54 34.38 -28.72
C ARG A 476 14.22 34.32 -27.95
N SER A 477 13.26 35.22 -28.21
CA SER A 477 11.95 35.15 -27.56
C SER A 477 11.21 33.86 -27.93
N ILE A 478 11.21 33.49 -29.21
CA ILE A 478 10.56 32.28 -29.72
C ILE A 478 11.21 31.01 -29.13
N GLU A 479 12.53 30.91 -29.16
CA GLU A 479 13.27 29.77 -28.60
C GLU A 479 12.95 29.59 -27.11
N TYR A 480 12.94 30.69 -26.37
CA TYR A 480 12.66 30.68 -24.95
C TYR A 480 11.22 30.25 -24.64
N CYS A 481 10.22 30.81 -25.34
CA CYS A 481 8.82 30.44 -25.20
C CYS A 481 8.60 28.95 -25.53
N ALA A 482 9.19 28.47 -26.63
CA ALA A 482 9.09 27.07 -27.05
C ALA A 482 9.75 26.10 -26.06
N LYS A 483 10.80 26.54 -25.36
CA LYS A 483 11.51 25.72 -24.37
C LYS A 483 10.80 25.71 -23.01
N HIS A 484 10.45 26.87 -22.48
CA HIS A 484 10.09 27.02 -21.06
C HIS A 484 8.61 27.29 -20.80
N MET A 485 7.87 27.82 -21.77
CA MET A 485 6.48 28.27 -21.60
C MET A 485 5.55 27.59 -22.61
N ARG A 486 5.72 26.26 -22.77
CA ARG A 486 4.93 25.46 -23.70
C ARG A 486 3.45 25.51 -23.34
N GLY A 487 2.63 25.97 -24.27
CA GLY A 487 1.17 26.09 -24.09
C GLY A 487 0.71 27.48 -23.65
N TRP A 488 1.61 28.41 -23.33
CA TRP A 488 1.24 29.81 -23.15
C TRP A 488 1.21 30.54 -24.49
N THR A 489 0.04 30.58 -25.12
CA THR A 489 -0.18 31.20 -26.44
C THR A 489 0.27 32.66 -26.49
N GLU A 490 0.13 33.40 -25.38
CA GLU A 490 0.55 34.81 -25.30
C GLU A 490 2.08 34.99 -25.40
N CYS A 491 2.86 33.97 -25.03
CA CYS A 491 4.32 34.00 -25.18
C CYS A 491 4.71 34.01 -26.67
N GLY A 492 4.02 33.19 -27.47
CA GLY A 492 4.28 33.05 -28.91
C GLY A 492 3.52 34.06 -29.76
N ASP A 493 2.19 34.03 -29.71
CA ASP A 493 1.31 34.74 -30.64
C ASP A 493 1.25 36.25 -30.37
N LEU A 494 1.39 36.67 -29.12
CA LEU A 494 1.36 38.09 -28.72
C LEU A 494 2.77 38.69 -28.50
N ASP A 495 3.82 37.89 -28.71
CA ASP A 495 5.23 38.28 -28.59
C ASP A 495 5.56 39.07 -27.31
N VAL A 496 4.90 38.73 -26.20
CA VAL A 496 5.05 39.42 -24.90
C VAL A 496 6.53 39.40 -24.47
N MET A 497 7.19 38.25 -24.64
CA MET A 497 8.60 38.08 -24.31
C MET A 497 9.52 38.87 -25.25
N GLY A 498 9.22 38.93 -26.55
CA GLY A 498 9.98 39.74 -27.49
C GLY A 498 9.89 41.22 -27.15
N ASN A 499 8.71 41.71 -26.81
CA ASN A 499 8.50 43.10 -26.37
C ASN A 499 9.26 43.42 -25.08
N ALA A 500 9.21 42.54 -24.08
CA ALA A 500 9.97 42.71 -22.83
C ALA A 500 11.49 42.72 -23.08
N LEU A 501 11.99 41.83 -23.96
CA LEU A 501 13.41 41.78 -24.33
C LEU A 501 13.84 43.03 -25.08
N ARG A 502 13.04 43.52 -26.04
CA ARG A 502 13.31 44.78 -26.75
C ARG A 502 13.36 45.96 -25.79
N GLN A 503 12.39 46.07 -24.88
CA GLN A 503 12.37 47.15 -23.90
C GLN A 503 13.60 47.10 -22.97
N SER A 504 13.98 45.91 -22.52
CA SER A 504 15.17 45.71 -21.69
C SER A 504 16.45 46.04 -22.46
N LEU A 505 16.51 45.72 -23.75
CA LEU A 505 17.61 46.09 -24.63
C LEU A 505 17.70 47.61 -24.81
N THR A 506 16.57 48.30 -25.02
CA THR A 506 16.54 49.77 -25.07
C THR A 506 17.07 50.36 -23.77
N TYR A 507 16.63 49.85 -22.62
CA TYR A 507 17.14 50.33 -21.32
C TYR A 507 18.65 50.08 -21.17
N TYR A 508 19.12 48.90 -21.56
CA TYR A 508 20.54 48.58 -21.55
C TYR A 508 21.35 49.53 -22.44
N GLU A 509 20.91 49.77 -23.67
CA GLU A 509 21.57 50.68 -24.60
C GLU A 509 21.57 52.11 -24.06
N GLU A 510 20.45 52.61 -23.54
CA GLU A 510 20.38 53.92 -22.91
C GLU A 510 21.37 54.05 -21.75
N GLU A 511 21.44 53.06 -20.87
CA GLU A 511 22.39 53.04 -19.75
C GLU A 511 23.85 52.98 -20.21
N LEU A 512 24.15 52.19 -21.26
CA LEU A 512 25.47 52.11 -21.89
C LEU A 512 25.92 53.51 -22.38
N TRP A 513 25.00 54.24 -23.02
CA TRP A 513 25.31 55.57 -23.58
C TRP A 513 25.15 56.71 -22.58
N LYS A 514 24.39 56.59 -21.49
CA LYS A 514 24.29 57.60 -20.42
C LYS A 514 25.55 57.64 -19.57
N LYS A 515 26.19 56.48 -19.33
CA LYS A 515 27.41 56.39 -18.54
C LYS A 515 28.55 57.22 -19.15
N SER A 516 29.34 57.86 -18.29
CA SER A 516 30.51 58.65 -18.67
C SER A 516 31.56 57.77 -19.37
N ASN A 517 32.55 58.41 -20.01
CA ASN A 517 33.48 57.74 -20.93
C ASN A 517 34.29 56.57 -20.36
N GLY A 518 34.32 56.36 -19.04
CA GLY A 518 35.19 55.38 -18.38
C GLY A 518 34.62 53.98 -18.10
N LYS A 519 33.30 53.76 -18.13
CA LYS A 519 32.73 52.55 -17.49
C LYS A 519 32.99 51.21 -18.20
N ASP A 520 33.01 51.19 -19.52
CA ASP A 520 33.45 50.01 -20.31
C ASP A 520 33.60 50.37 -21.79
N LEU A 521 34.83 50.51 -22.29
CA LEU A 521 35.12 50.86 -23.68
C LEU A 521 34.85 49.68 -24.62
N TYR A 522 35.04 48.44 -24.16
CA TYR A 522 34.74 47.26 -24.95
C TYR A 522 33.24 47.11 -25.16
N ALA A 523 32.43 47.36 -24.12
CA ALA A 523 30.98 47.33 -24.24
C ALA A 523 30.45 48.33 -25.29
N LYS A 524 31.03 49.53 -25.39
CA LYS A 524 30.67 50.52 -26.41
C LYS A 524 30.92 50.04 -27.83
N LEU A 525 31.94 49.21 -28.02
CA LEU A 525 32.25 48.58 -29.31
C LEU A 525 31.52 47.24 -29.51
N GLY A 526 30.71 46.78 -28.54
CA GLY A 526 30.09 45.46 -28.58
C GLY A 526 31.11 44.30 -28.47
N LEU A 527 32.28 44.56 -27.89
CA LEU A 527 33.40 43.62 -27.79
C LEU A 527 33.58 43.12 -26.35
N VAL A 528 34.41 42.08 -26.24
CA VAL A 528 34.90 41.52 -24.98
C VAL A 528 36.37 41.90 -24.78
N LYS A 529 36.83 42.01 -23.52
CA LYS A 529 38.26 42.19 -23.20
C LYS A 529 39.10 41.10 -23.89
N GLY A 530 40.22 41.49 -24.47
CA GLY A 530 41.07 40.61 -25.28
C GLY A 530 40.77 40.60 -26.78
N ALA A 531 39.80 41.39 -27.27
CA ALA A 531 39.60 41.60 -28.70
C ALA A 531 40.88 42.08 -29.41
N THR A 532 41.12 41.61 -30.62
CA THR A 532 42.29 41.98 -31.45
C THR A 532 42.13 43.38 -32.04
N SER A 533 43.23 43.96 -32.53
CA SER A 533 43.20 45.29 -33.17
C SER A 533 42.23 45.34 -34.35
N ASP A 534 42.26 44.29 -35.19
CA ASP A 534 41.42 44.16 -36.38
C ASP A 534 39.93 44.09 -36.01
N GLU A 535 39.59 43.42 -34.91
CA GLU A 535 38.21 43.33 -34.41
C GLU A 535 37.73 44.67 -33.85
N ILE A 536 38.61 45.40 -33.17
CA ILE A 536 38.34 46.74 -32.66
C ILE A 536 38.07 47.71 -33.83
N GLU A 537 38.89 47.65 -34.88
CA GLU A 537 38.70 48.45 -36.10
C GLU A 537 37.41 48.08 -36.84
N ALA A 538 37.16 46.79 -37.07
CA ALA A 538 35.96 46.33 -37.74
C ALA A 538 34.67 46.72 -36.99
N ALA A 539 34.66 46.58 -35.65
CA ALA A 539 33.54 46.98 -34.82
C ALA A 539 33.32 48.50 -34.86
N TYR A 540 34.40 49.29 -34.77
CA TYR A 540 34.32 50.75 -34.86
C TYR A 540 33.75 51.22 -36.20
N HIS A 541 34.26 50.71 -37.33
CA HIS A 541 33.75 51.06 -38.66
C HIS A 541 32.26 50.72 -38.81
N THR A 542 31.85 49.56 -38.33
CA THR A 542 30.44 49.14 -38.36
C THR A 542 29.56 50.08 -37.54
N LEU A 543 29.99 50.44 -36.32
CA LEU A 543 29.21 51.28 -35.41
C LEU A 543 29.17 52.75 -35.82
N VAL A 544 30.22 53.28 -36.44
CA VAL A 544 30.23 54.67 -36.95
C VAL A 544 29.25 54.86 -38.10
N LEU A 545 29.04 53.83 -38.95
CA LEU A 545 28.00 53.88 -39.98
C LEU A 545 26.60 54.00 -39.37
N ARG A 546 26.38 53.40 -38.20
CA ARG A 546 25.11 53.45 -37.45
C ARG A 546 24.96 54.73 -36.63
N PHE A 547 26.02 55.13 -35.92
CA PHE A 547 26.07 56.25 -34.97
C PHE A 547 27.09 57.29 -35.46
N ASN A 548 26.75 58.00 -36.53
CA ASN A 548 27.64 58.98 -37.13
C ASN A 548 27.55 60.34 -36.42
N ASN A 549 28.46 61.26 -36.77
CA ASN A 549 28.54 62.59 -36.16
C ASN A 549 27.31 63.48 -36.45
N GLU A 550 26.57 63.20 -37.53
CA GLU A 550 25.40 64.00 -37.91
C GLU A 550 24.14 63.54 -37.18
N THR A 551 23.93 62.22 -37.06
CA THR A 551 22.73 61.64 -36.44
C THR A 551 22.85 61.57 -34.93
N GLU A 552 24.00 61.13 -34.42
CA GLU A 552 24.20 60.83 -33.00
C GLU A 552 25.59 61.28 -32.50
N PRO A 553 25.88 62.60 -32.50
CA PRO A 553 27.23 63.13 -32.21
C PRO A 553 27.78 62.69 -30.84
N GLN A 554 26.91 62.60 -29.83
CA GLN A 554 27.30 62.17 -28.49
C GLN A 554 27.74 60.71 -28.45
N LYS A 555 27.10 59.81 -29.20
CA LYS A 555 27.53 58.40 -29.30
C LYS A 555 28.78 58.27 -30.15
N TYR A 556 28.86 59.02 -31.24
CA TYR A 556 30.03 59.07 -32.10
C TYR A 556 31.31 59.47 -31.35
N GLU A 557 31.27 60.52 -30.52
CA GLU A 557 32.40 60.93 -29.69
C GLU A 557 32.84 59.83 -28.72
N LYS A 558 31.86 59.11 -28.14
CA LYS A 558 32.11 57.99 -27.22
C LYS A 558 32.73 56.79 -27.91
N LEU A 559 32.30 56.48 -29.13
CA LEU A 559 32.87 55.42 -29.97
C LEU A 559 34.30 55.77 -30.37
N ARG A 560 34.54 57.01 -30.79
CA ARG A 560 35.88 57.49 -31.13
C ARG A 560 36.82 57.40 -29.94
N ALA A 561 36.40 57.85 -28.76
CA ALA A 561 37.20 57.74 -27.54
C ALA A 561 37.51 56.27 -27.17
N ALA A 562 36.56 55.35 -27.39
CA ALA A 562 36.78 53.91 -27.18
C ALA A 562 37.81 53.36 -28.18
N TYR A 563 37.67 53.67 -29.46
CA TYR A 563 38.61 53.27 -30.50
C TYR A 563 40.02 53.83 -30.26
N ASP A 564 40.16 55.14 -30.01
CA ASP A 564 41.43 55.83 -29.77
C ASP A 564 42.21 55.27 -28.57
N THR A 565 41.52 54.63 -27.63
CA THR A 565 42.10 54.00 -26.44
C THR A 565 42.40 52.52 -26.67
N LEU A 566 41.47 51.77 -27.29
CA LEU A 566 41.57 50.32 -27.42
C LEU A 566 42.40 49.87 -28.63
N HIS A 567 42.45 50.67 -29.69
CA HIS A 567 43.25 50.36 -30.89
C HIS A 567 44.75 50.64 -30.67
N ASP A 568 45.08 51.62 -29.82
CA ASP A 568 46.46 51.90 -29.43
C ASP A 568 46.97 50.84 -28.43
N PRO A 569 48.02 50.06 -28.76
CA PRO A 569 48.47 48.97 -27.90
C PRO A 569 48.90 49.39 -26.49
N GLU A 570 49.50 50.58 -26.35
CA GLU A 570 49.97 51.08 -25.05
C GLU A 570 48.78 51.52 -24.19
N LYS A 571 47.88 52.33 -24.74
CA LYS A 571 46.67 52.77 -24.02
C LYS A 571 45.77 51.61 -23.65
N LYS A 572 45.61 50.63 -24.55
CA LYS A 572 44.86 49.40 -24.29
C LYS A 572 45.46 48.61 -23.13
N TYR A 573 46.79 48.45 -23.10
CA TYR A 573 47.47 47.76 -22.01
C TYR A 573 47.13 48.38 -20.65
N TYR A 574 47.26 49.71 -20.50
CA TYR A 574 46.92 50.39 -19.25
C TYR A 574 45.42 50.37 -18.93
N TYR A 575 44.56 50.39 -19.95
CA TYR A 575 43.12 50.25 -19.78
C TYR A 575 42.73 48.87 -19.23
N ASP A 576 43.38 47.81 -19.72
CA ASP A 576 43.16 46.41 -19.35
C ASP A 576 43.79 46.03 -18.01
N LEU A 577 44.63 46.89 -17.41
CA LEU A 577 45.19 46.65 -16.08
C LEU A 577 44.07 46.55 -15.03
N PRO A 578 44.20 45.60 -14.09
CA PRO A 578 43.25 45.46 -13.01
C PRO A 578 43.28 46.72 -12.14
N CYS A 579 42.09 47.09 -11.68
CA CYS A 579 41.88 48.18 -10.77
C CYS A 579 42.46 47.85 -9.37
N MET A 580 43.39 48.67 -8.88
CA MET A 580 43.85 48.56 -7.50
C MET A 580 42.85 49.23 -6.57
N LYS A 581 42.23 48.45 -5.67
CA LYS A 581 41.23 48.95 -4.73
C LYS A 581 41.89 49.61 -3.52
N PHE A 582 41.69 50.92 -3.35
CA PHE A 582 42.14 51.70 -2.20
C PHE A 582 40.93 52.32 -1.50
N PHE A 583 40.57 51.84 -0.30
CA PHE A 583 39.44 52.37 0.47
C PHE A 583 38.11 52.45 -0.30
N GLY A 584 37.85 51.50 -1.20
CA GLY A 584 36.66 51.49 -2.06
C GLY A 584 36.74 52.38 -3.31
N LEU A 585 37.89 53.02 -3.56
CA LEU A 585 38.20 53.76 -4.78
C LEU A 585 39.07 52.92 -5.72
N CYS A 586 38.90 53.14 -7.02
CA CYS A 586 39.65 52.44 -8.05
C CYS A 586 40.86 53.25 -8.52
N GLY A 587 42.06 52.75 -8.24
CA GLY A 587 43.32 53.29 -8.75
C GLY A 587 43.77 52.56 -10.01
N LYS A 588 43.81 53.24 -11.15
CA LYS A 588 44.42 52.74 -12.38
C LYS A 588 45.78 53.40 -12.62
N ARG A 589 46.76 52.58 -13.01
CA ARG A 589 48.11 53.04 -13.35
C ARG A 589 48.11 53.69 -14.73
N GLN A 590 48.85 54.78 -14.88
CA GLN A 590 49.01 55.53 -16.11
C GLN A 590 50.41 55.29 -16.74
N PRO A 591 50.60 55.61 -18.03
CA PRO A 591 51.89 55.49 -18.72
C PRO A 591 53.02 56.29 -18.06
N ASP A 592 52.70 57.44 -17.46
CA ASP A 592 53.64 58.34 -16.78
C ASP A 592 54.06 57.84 -15.37
N GLY A 593 53.58 56.67 -14.95
CA GLY A 593 53.79 56.13 -13.62
C GLY A 593 52.86 56.71 -12.55
N GLY A 594 52.00 57.65 -12.91
CA GLY A 594 50.94 58.17 -12.05
C GLY A 594 49.81 57.17 -11.82
N MET A 595 48.95 57.48 -10.86
CA MET A 595 47.70 56.74 -10.62
C MET A 595 46.53 57.69 -10.77
N THR A 596 45.58 57.33 -11.63
CA THR A 596 44.27 57.99 -11.68
C THR A 596 43.34 57.26 -10.72
N ILE A 597 42.81 57.99 -9.75
CA ILE A 597 41.82 57.48 -8.78
C ILE A 597 40.45 57.88 -9.27
N SER A 598 39.57 56.91 -9.43
CA SER A 598 38.15 57.13 -9.71
C SER A 598 37.30 56.57 -8.59
N THR A 599 36.10 57.13 -8.42
CA THR A 599 35.10 56.67 -7.45
C THR A 599 34.41 55.36 -7.84
N ASP A 600 34.80 54.79 -8.98
CA ASP A 600 34.03 53.75 -9.64
C ASP A 600 34.61 52.38 -9.31
N ASN A 601 33.81 51.56 -8.62
CA ASN A 601 34.02 50.13 -8.40
C ASN A 601 33.66 49.31 -9.63
#